data_AF-K2CL98-F1
#
_entry.id   AF-K2CL98-F1
#
_cell.length_a   1.000
_cell.length_b   1.000
_cell.length_c   1.000
_cell.angle_alpha   90.00
_cell.angle_beta   90.00
_cell.angle_gamma   90.00
#
_symmetry.space_group_name_H-M   'P 1'
#
loop_
_entity.id
_entity.type
_entity.pdbx_description
1 polymer ?
#
loop_
_entity_poly.entity_id
_entity_poly.type
_entity_poly.pdbx_seq_one_letter_code
_entity_poly.pdbx_strand_id
1 'polypeptide(L)'
;MVDISLEGSRAYWREYQDPMIYRVITFMEGVEAWTLDLDPQVEQALAELAKQLDNLAGIDLAKLGHEEIIIKFGSYIKSSRVLRLLQSFDMAHPGAASRILIRAEETSKSSDDPAGLFLRRNIIFERLRLLSRVFSSERCAFITKALEGEHG
;
A
#
# COMPACT_ATOMS: atom_id res chain seq x y z
N MET A 1 -0.09 5.42 -18.62
CA MET A 1 -0.42 4.04 -18.22
C MET A 1 0.04 3.80 -16.81
N VAL A 2 -0.89 3.58 -15.89
CA VAL A 2 -0.55 3.09 -14.55
C VAL A 2 -0.09 1.64 -14.68
N ASP A 3 1.21 1.42 -14.55
CA ASP A 3 1.75 0.07 -14.43
C ASP A 3 1.55 -0.45 -12.99
N ILE A 4 0.72 -1.49 -12.86
CA ILE A 4 0.48 -2.22 -11.60
C ILE A 4 1.08 -3.62 -11.62
N SER A 5 1.92 -3.96 -12.61
CA SER A 5 2.74 -5.16 -12.56
C SER A 5 3.64 -5.13 -11.33
N LEU A 6 4.14 -6.28 -10.90
CA LEU A 6 4.96 -6.35 -9.69
C LEU A 6 6.26 -5.55 -9.89
N GLU A 7 6.87 -5.67 -11.07
CA GLU A 7 8.07 -4.93 -11.42
C GLU A 7 7.79 -3.43 -11.53
N GLY A 8 6.74 -3.03 -12.24
CA GLY A 8 6.35 -1.62 -12.39
C GLY A 8 5.98 -0.96 -11.06
N SER A 9 5.25 -1.66 -10.20
CA SER A 9 4.90 -1.17 -8.86
C SER A 9 6.13 -0.99 -7.98
N ARG A 10 7.08 -1.94 -8.02
CA ARG A 10 8.35 -1.82 -7.29
C ARG A 10 9.22 -0.70 -7.82
N ALA A 11 9.32 -0.54 -9.15
CA ALA A 11 10.07 0.53 -9.78
C ALA A 11 9.51 1.90 -9.37
N TYR A 12 8.17 2.06 -9.41
CA TYR A 12 7.49 3.27 -8.96
C TYR A 12 7.86 3.63 -7.53
N TRP A 13 7.74 2.69 -6.59
CA TRP A 13 8.04 2.96 -5.19
C TRP A 13 9.53 3.23 -4.95
N ARG A 14 10.43 2.59 -5.72
CA ARG A 14 11.88 2.83 -5.66
C ARG A 14 12.24 4.27 -6.02
N GLU A 15 11.54 4.84 -6.99
CA GLU A 15 11.75 6.21 -7.48
C GLU A 15 10.96 7.26 -6.69
N TYR A 16 10.14 6.84 -5.73
CA TYR A 16 9.31 7.73 -4.93
C TYR A 16 10.16 8.61 -4.00
N GLN A 17 9.67 9.83 -3.73
CA GLN A 17 10.41 10.86 -2.99
C GLN A 17 10.91 10.41 -1.61
N ASP A 18 10.11 9.62 -0.90
CA ASP A 18 10.49 9.03 0.39
C ASP A 18 11.07 7.62 0.17
N PRO A 19 12.41 7.42 0.22
CA PRO A 19 13.03 6.13 -0.04
C PRO A 19 12.70 5.08 1.03
N MET A 20 12.21 5.49 2.21
CA MET A 20 11.79 4.54 3.24
C MET A 20 10.55 3.75 2.83
N ILE A 21 9.70 4.31 1.98
CA ILE A 21 8.50 3.62 1.49
C ILE A 21 8.89 2.35 0.75
N TYR A 22 9.80 2.44 -0.23
CA TYR A 22 10.28 1.28 -0.96
C TYR A 22 10.93 0.25 -0.04
N ARG A 23 11.77 0.69 0.91
CA ARG A 23 12.43 -0.23 1.87
C ARG A 23 11.42 -1.02 2.69
N VAL A 24 10.41 -0.35 3.27
CA VAL A 24 9.36 -1.02 4.05
C VAL A 24 8.55 -1.98 3.17
N ILE A 25 8.17 -1.56 1.96
CA ILE A 25 7.46 -2.43 1.02
C ILE A 25 8.27 -3.70 0.73
N THR A 26 9.54 -3.56 0.36
CA THR A 26 10.39 -4.74 0.07
C THR A 26 10.56 -5.66 1.28
N PHE A 27 10.62 -5.10 2.48
CA PHE A 27 10.70 -5.87 3.72
C PHE A 27 9.41 -6.66 3.97
N MET A 28 8.25 -6.04 3.81
CA MET A 28 6.95 -6.71 3.91
C MET A 28 6.82 -7.82 2.86
N GLU A 29 7.14 -7.51 1.60
CA GLU A 29 7.02 -8.48 0.50
C GLU A 29 7.92 -9.70 0.65
N GLY A 30 9.06 -9.54 1.35
CA GLY A 30 10.00 -10.63 1.66
C GLY A 30 9.40 -11.75 2.50
N VAL A 31 8.28 -11.49 3.20
CA VAL A 31 7.54 -12.49 3.99
C VAL A 31 6.13 -12.74 3.47
N GLU A 32 5.77 -12.20 2.31
CA GLU A 32 4.46 -12.36 1.67
C GLU A 32 4.40 -13.56 0.72
N ALA A 33 5.01 -14.70 1.05
CA ALA A 33 5.03 -15.88 0.15
C ALA A 33 3.64 -16.49 -0.11
N TRP A 34 2.63 -16.06 0.64
CA TRP A 34 1.25 -16.52 0.58
C TRP A 34 0.37 -15.77 -0.42
N THR A 35 0.89 -14.70 -1.05
CA THR A 35 0.12 -13.94 -2.05
C THR A 35 -0.03 -14.72 -3.35
N LEU A 36 -1.05 -14.38 -4.14
CA LEU A 36 -1.41 -15.07 -5.38
C LEU A 36 -0.69 -14.52 -6.62
N ASP A 37 0.25 -13.60 -6.43
CA ASP A 37 1.09 -13.08 -7.52
C ASP A 37 1.86 -14.21 -8.22
N LEU A 38 2.18 -14.01 -9.50
CA LEU A 38 2.81 -15.00 -10.39
C LEU A 38 1.89 -16.13 -10.87
N ASP A 39 0.67 -16.26 -10.35
CA ASP A 39 -0.34 -17.11 -10.99
C ASP A 39 -0.74 -16.51 -12.36
N PRO A 40 -0.68 -17.27 -13.47
CA PRO A 40 -0.93 -16.74 -14.80
C PRO A 40 -2.32 -16.09 -14.97
N GLN A 41 -3.36 -16.62 -14.32
CA GLN A 41 -4.70 -16.07 -14.41
C GLN A 41 -4.80 -14.75 -13.65
N VAL A 42 -4.16 -14.67 -12.48
CA VAL A 42 -4.09 -13.44 -11.69
C VAL A 42 -3.29 -12.37 -12.42
N GLU A 43 -2.15 -12.71 -13.02
CA GLU A 43 -1.33 -11.78 -13.80
C GLU A 43 -2.06 -11.26 -15.04
N GLN A 44 -2.80 -12.13 -15.73
CA GLN A 44 -3.63 -11.71 -16.86
C GLN A 44 -4.74 -10.74 -16.40
N ALA A 45 -5.48 -11.08 -15.34
CA ALA A 45 -6.53 -10.23 -14.79
C ALA A 45 -5.99 -8.87 -14.32
N LEU A 46 -4.80 -8.85 -13.71
CA LEU A 46 -4.09 -7.63 -13.33
C LEU A 46 -3.72 -6.77 -14.54
N ALA A 47 -3.22 -7.38 -15.61
CA ALA A 47 -2.89 -6.66 -16.83
C ALA A 47 -4.14 -6.07 -17.50
N GLU A 48 -5.28 -6.77 -17.45
CA GLU A 48 -6.57 -6.25 -17.92
C GLU A 48 -7.08 -5.11 -17.05
N LEU A 49 -7.01 -5.25 -15.72
CA LEU A 49 -7.35 -4.19 -14.77
C LEU A 49 -6.50 -2.94 -15.02
N ALA A 50 -5.18 -3.10 -15.20
CA ALA A 50 -4.25 -1.99 -15.47
C ALA A 50 -4.70 -1.14 -16.67
N LYS A 51 -5.15 -1.79 -17.76
CA LYS A 51 -5.66 -1.11 -18.95
C LYS A 51 -6.94 -0.31 -18.66
N GLN A 52 -7.79 -0.78 -17.76
CA GLN A 52 -9.01 -0.07 -17.37
C GLN A 52 -8.72 1.11 -16.44
N LEU A 53 -7.66 1.04 -15.62
CA LEU A 53 -7.29 2.12 -14.71
C LEU A 53 -6.93 3.42 -15.43
N ASP A 54 -6.44 3.35 -16.67
CA ASP A 54 -6.11 4.52 -17.48
C ASP A 54 -7.33 5.39 -17.84
N ASN A 55 -8.54 4.83 -17.80
CA ASN A 55 -9.80 5.52 -18.12
C ASN A 55 -10.63 5.93 -16.89
N LEU A 56 -10.02 5.91 -15.69
CA LEU A 56 -10.74 6.15 -14.43
C LEU A 56 -11.32 7.56 -14.26
N ALA A 57 -10.76 8.57 -14.93
CA ALA A 57 -11.20 9.96 -14.75
C ALA A 57 -12.67 10.18 -15.15
N GLY A 58 -13.21 9.38 -16.07
CA GLY A 58 -14.61 9.45 -16.49
C GLY A 58 -15.57 8.61 -15.66
N ILE A 59 -15.07 7.83 -14.70
CA ILE A 59 -15.84 6.84 -13.93
C ILE A 59 -16.03 7.33 -12.51
N ASP A 60 -17.28 7.44 -12.05
CA ASP A 60 -17.58 7.75 -10.65
C ASP A 60 -17.36 6.51 -9.77
N LEU A 61 -16.15 6.40 -9.19
CA LEU A 61 -15.78 5.28 -8.31
C LEU A 61 -16.69 5.15 -7.09
N ALA A 62 -17.26 6.25 -6.58
CA ALA A 62 -18.16 6.20 -5.44
C ALA A 62 -19.52 5.57 -5.78
N LYS A 63 -19.93 5.60 -7.06
CA LYS A 63 -21.15 4.93 -7.53
C LYS A 63 -20.93 3.48 -7.94
N LEU A 64 -19.69 3.08 -8.20
CA LEU A 64 -19.38 1.69 -8.58
C LEU A 64 -19.64 0.70 -7.44
N GLY A 65 -19.48 1.11 -6.17
CA GLY A 65 -19.73 0.24 -5.01
C GLY A 65 -18.86 -1.02 -4.99
N HIS A 66 -17.65 -0.95 -5.57
CA HIS A 66 -16.74 -2.08 -5.71
C HIS A 66 -15.58 -2.09 -4.71
N GLU A 67 -15.67 -1.29 -3.64
CA GLU A 67 -14.67 -1.24 -2.58
C GLU A 67 -14.40 -2.64 -2.00
N GLU A 68 -15.44 -3.46 -1.79
CA GLU A 68 -15.29 -4.83 -1.27
C GLU A 68 -14.47 -5.73 -2.20
N ILE A 69 -14.59 -5.55 -3.52
CA ILE A 69 -13.79 -6.29 -4.50
C ILE A 69 -12.33 -5.86 -4.39
N ILE A 70 -12.08 -4.55 -4.30
CA ILE A 70 -10.72 -3.99 -4.16
C ILE A 70 -10.09 -4.46 -2.85
N ILE A 71 -10.84 -4.47 -1.75
CA ILE A 71 -10.39 -4.95 -0.43
C ILE A 71 -10.03 -6.42 -0.51
N LYS A 72 -10.95 -7.26 -1.00
CA LYS A 72 -10.72 -8.70 -1.11
C LYS A 72 -9.53 -9.02 -1.99
N PHE A 73 -9.46 -8.38 -3.17
CA PHE A 73 -8.37 -8.57 -4.10
C PHE A 73 -7.04 -8.09 -3.54
N GLY A 74 -7.01 -6.86 -3.01
CA GLY A 74 -5.82 -6.25 -2.41
C GLY A 74 -5.28 -7.05 -1.23
N SER A 75 -6.13 -7.78 -0.52
CA SER A 75 -5.70 -8.68 0.55
C SER A 75 -4.79 -9.81 0.10
N TYR A 76 -4.81 -10.22 -1.17
CA TYR A 76 -4.08 -11.40 -1.65
C TYR A 76 -3.00 -11.14 -2.70
N ILE A 77 -2.65 -9.87 -2.97
CA ILE A 77 -1.53 -9.50 -3.84
C ILE A 77 -0.41 -8.80 -3.06
N LYS A 78 0.78 -8.68 -3.65
CA LYS A 78 1.93 -7.98 -3.04
C LYS A 78 1.62 -6.55 -2.62
N SER A 79 2.20 -6.15 -1.48
CA SER A 79 2.00 -4.81 -0.89
C SER A 79 2.29 -3.66 -1.87
N SER A 80 3.33 -3.76 -2.70
CA SER A 80 3.64 -2.72 -3.70
C SER A 80 2.48 -2.46 -4.66
N ARG A 81 1.84 -3.53 -5.15
CA ARG A 81 0.71 -3.47 -6.10
C ARG A 81 -0.51 -2.87 -5.44
N VAL A 82 -0.85 -3.29 -4.22
CA VAL A 82 -1.99 -2.73 -3.46
C VAL A 82 -1.84 -1.23 -3.28
N LEU A 83 -0.68 -0.79 -2.78
CA LEU A 83 -0.42 0.62 -2.55
C LEU A 83 -0.44 1.40 -3.86
N ARG A 84 0.10 0.83 -4.94
CA ARG A 84 0.09 1.46 -6.27
C ARG A 84 -1.34 1.61 -6.80
N LEU A 85 -2.18 0.60 -6.60
CA LEU A 85 -3.59 0.62 -6.98
C LEU A 85 -4.37 1.69 -6.20
N LEU A 86 -4.22 1.72 -4.87
CA LEU A 86 -4.84 2.74 -4.01
C LEU A 86 -4.40 4.15 -4.42
N GLN A 87 -3.11 4.34 -4.65
CA GLN A 87 -2.56 5.62 -5.08
C GLN A 87 -3.10 6.04 -6.45
N SER A 88 -3.33 5.10 -7.36
CA SER A 88 -3.90 5.38 -8.68
C SER A 88 -5.37 5.79 -8.60
N PHE A 89 -6.14 5.15 -7.72
CA PHE A 89 -7.51 5.58 -7.44
C PHE A 89 -7.55 6.97 -6.81
N ASP A 90 -6.65 7.27 -5.87
CA ASP A 90 -6.61 8.57 -5.20
C ASP A 90 -6.15 9.69 -6.15
N MET A 91 -5.25 9.39 -7.10
CA MET A 91 -4.88 10.32 -8.18
C MET A 91 -6.04 10.64 -9.11
N ALA A 92 -6.85 9.64 -9.46
CA ALA A 92 -8.01 9.83 -10.33
C ALA A 92 -9.16 10.54 -9.59
N HIS A 93 -9.38 10.19 -8.32
CA HIS A 93 -10.48 10.66 -7.48
C HIS A 93 -9.98 10.88 -6.05
N PRO A 94 -9.62 12.13 -5.66
CA PRO A 94 -9.10 12.42 -4.33
C PRO A 94 -9.98 11.85 -3.21
N GLY A 95 -9.34 11.15 -2.26
CA GLY A 95 -10.01 10.50 -1.13
C GLY A 95 -10.56 9.10 -1.43
N ALA A 96 -10.42 8.57 -2.64
CA ALA A 96 -10.85 7.21 -2.97
C ALA A 96 -10.15 6.14 -2.14
N ALA A 97 -8.84 6.28 -1.91
CA ALA A 97 -8.11 5.33 -1.08
C ALA A 97 -8.63 5.35 0.37
N SER A 98 -8.94 6.53 0.90
CA SER A 98 -9.52 6.68 2.24
C SER A 98 -10.90 6.03 2.34
N ARG A 99 -11.76 6.16 1.32
CA ARG A 99 -13.07 5.51 1.32
C ARG A 99 -12.97 3.99 1.34
N ILE A 100 -12.02 3.42 0.59
CA ILE A 100 -11.76 1.97 0.59
C ILE A 100 -11.33 1.50 2.00
N LEU A 101 -10.47 2.26 2.68
CA LEU A 101 -10.04 1.94 4.05
C LEU A 101 -11.21 2.03 5.04
N ILE A 102 -12.02 3.08 4.97
CA ILE A 102 -13.22 3.23 5.80
C ILE A 102 -14.19 2.06 5.56
N ARG A 103 -14.41 1.69 4.30
CA ARG A 103 -15.28 0.55 3.96
C ARG A 103 -14.76 -0.77 4.52
N ALA A 104 -13.44 -0.99 4.50
CA ALA A 104 -12.85 -2.17 5.13
C ALA A 104 -13.09 -2.18 6.64
N GLU A 105 -13.00 -1.03 7.31
CA GLU A 105 -13.28 -0.89 8.74
C GLU A 105 -14.74 -1.19 9.08
N GLU A 106 -15.69 -0.70 8.27
CA GLU A 106 -17.12 -0.94 8.45
C GLU A 106 -17.55 -2.40 8.22
N THR A 107 -16.84 -3.11 7.34
CA THR A 107 -17.23 -4.47 6.90
C THR A 107 -16.49 -5.59 7.62
N SER A 108 -15.31 -5.28 8.18
CA SER A 108 -14.52 -6.22 8.96
C SER A 108 -15.27 -6.66 10.22
N LYS A 109 -15.45 -7.98 10.35
CA LYS A 109 -16.01 -8.65 11.53
C LYS A 109 -14.94 -9.29 12.40
N SER A 110 -13.76 -9.58 11.83
CA SER A 110 -12.60 -10.09 12.57
C SER A 110 -11.29 -9.71 11.89
N SER A 111 -10.17 -9.91 12.59
CA SER A 111 -8.83 -9.65 12.03
C SER A 111 -8.41 -10.60 10.90
N ASP A 112 -9.15 -11.69 10.72
CA ASP A 112 -8.78 -12.78 9.81
C ASP A 112 -9.70 -12.88 8.59
N ASP A 113 -10.79 -12.10 8.56
CA ASP A 113 -11.55 -11.93 7.33
C ASP A 113 -10.78 -11.04 6.32
N PRO A 114 -11.18 -11.02 5.03
CA PRO A 114 -10.43 -10.28 4.02
C PRO A 114 -10.30 -8.78 4.30
N ALA A 115 -11.29 -8.15 4.94
CA ALA A 115 -11.24 -6.73 5.26
C ALA A 115 -10.30 -6.46 6.46
N GLY A 116 -10.35 -7.32 7.48
CA GLY A 116 -9.42 -7.30 8.61
C GLY A 116 -7.98 -7.52 8.17
N LEU A 117 -7.73 -8.45 7.25
CA LEU A 117 -6.40 -8.67 6.67
C LEU A 117 -5.92 -7.43 5.89
N PHE A 118 -6.79 -6.83 5.07
CA PHE A 118 -6.48 -5.62 4.32
C PHE A 118 -6.06 -4.47 5.23
N LEU A 119 -6.84 -4.19 6.27
CA LEU A 119 -6.55 -3.17 7.27
C LEU A 119 -5.25 -3.46 8.00
N ARG A 120 -5.07 -4.70 8.48
CA ARG A 120 -3.87 -5.11 9.21
C ARG A 120 -2.60 -4.87 8.40
N ARG A 121 -2.62 -5.20 7.10
CA ARG A 121 -1.48 -4.96 6.20
C ARG A 121 -1.17 -3.47 6.05
N ASN A 122 -2.19 -2.62 5.85
CA ASN A 122 -2.01 -1.17 5.77
C ASN A 122 -1.50 -0.57 7.09
N ILE A 123 -2.03 -1.01 8.24
CA ILE A 123 -1.58 -0.58 9.56
C ILE A 123 -0.11 -1.00 9.80
N ILE A 124 0.27 -2.22 9.41
CA ILE A 124 1.66 -2.69 9.55
C ILE A 124 2.59 -1.86 8.67
N PHE A 125 2.22 -1.58 7.42
CA PHE A 125 2.97 -0.69 6.54
C PHE A 125 3.24 0.67 7.20
N GLU A 126 2.19 1.32 7.70
CA GLU A 126 2.31 2.62 8.36
C GLU A 126 3.14 2.56 9.64
N ARG A 127 2.94 1.53 10.49
CA ARG A 127 3.74 1.34 11.71
C ARG A 127 5.22 1.16 11.39
N LEU A 128 5.56 0.30 10.43
CA LEU A 128 6.96 0.07 10.03
C LEU A 128 7.58 1.36 9.48
N ARG A 129 6.86 2.08 8.63
CA ARG A 129 7.31 3.36 8.05
C ARG A 129 7.54 4.42 9.12
N LEU A 130 6.56 4.64 9.99
CA LEU A 130 6.62 5.66 11.03
C LEU A 130 7.67 5.34 12.08
N LEU A 131 7.71 4.11 12.60
CA LEU A 131 8.70 3.72 13.61
C LEU A 131 10.13 3.81 13.07
N SER A 132 10.36 3.38 11.82
CA SER A 132 11.69 3.48 11.19
C SER A 132 12.18 4.93 11.06
N ARG A 133 11.25 5.88 10.88
CA ARG A 133 11.58 7.31 10.79
C ARG A 133 11.72 7.95 12.17
N VAL A 134 10.76 7.72 13.07
CA VAL A 134 10.70 8.31 14.41
C VAL A 134 11.88 7.87 15.26
N PHE A 135 12.23 6.59 15.22
CA PHE A 135 13.34 5.99 15.97
C PHE A 135 14.56 5.73 15.09
N SER A 136 14.75 6.52 14.03
CA SER A 136 15.96 6.45 13.21
C SER A 136 17.19 6.83 14.04
N SER A 137 18.35 6.23 13.71
CA SER A 137 19.60 6.49 14.42
C SER A 137 19.97 7.97 14.44
N GLU A 138 19.67 8.70 13.36
CA GLU A 138 19.85 10.16 13.29
C GLU A 138 19.01 10.90 14.34
N ARG A 139 17.73 10.55 14.47
CA ARG A 139 16.81 11.16 15.45
C ARG A 139 17.22 10.83 16.88
N CYS A 140 17.59 9.58 17.14
CA CYS A 140 18.09 9.18 18.44
C CYS A 140 19.39 9.93 18.79
N ALA A 141 20.36 9.98 17.88
CA ALA A 141 21.61 10.71 18.09
C ALA A 141 21.40 12.22 18.30
N PHE A 142 20.45 12.81 17.57
CA PHE A 142 20.06 14.21 17.75
C PHE A 142 19.51 14.46 19.16
N ILE A 143 18.60 13.61 19.64
CA ILE A 143 18.04 13.70 20.99
C ILE A 143 19.13 13.50 22.04
N THR A 144 20.00 12.49 21.87
CA THR A 144 21.13 12.22 22.77
C THR A 144 22.03 13.44 22.90
N LYS A 145 22.46 14.04 21.78
CA LYS A 145 23.28 15.27 21.79
C LYS A 145 22.59 16.44 22.50
N ALA A 146 21.28 16.59 22.29
CA ALA A 146 20.51 17.65 22.94
C ALA A 146 20.40 17.45 24.47
N LEU A 147 20.39 16.19 24.93
CA LEU A 147 20.32 15.85 26.35
C LEU A 147 21.68 15.85 27.06
N GLU A 148 22.76 15.48 26.37
CA GLU A 148 24.12 15.39 26.92
C GLU A 148 24.91 16.70 26.84
N GLY A 149 24.52 17.64 25.96
CA GLY A 149 25.21 18.92 25.76
C GLY A 149 26.50 18.82 24.91
N GLU A 150 27.17 19.94 24.63
CA GLU A 150 28.39 20.01 23.78
C GLU A 150 29.67 19.42 24.45
N HIS A 151 29.54 18.71 25.57
CA HIS A 151 30.68 18.24 26.38
C HIS A 151 30.77 16.71 26.54
N GLY A 152 29.97 15.96 25.77
CA GLY A 152 30.05 14.49 25.65
C GLY A 152 30.95 14.04 24.50
#